data_AF-J0WNX4-F1
#
_entry.id   AF-J0WNX4-F1
#
_cell.length_a   1.000
_cell.length_b   1.000
_cell.length_c   1.000
_cell.angle_alpha   90.00
_cell.angle_beta   90.00
_cell.angle_gamma   90.00
#
_symmetry.space_group_name_H-M   'P 1'
#
loop_
_entity.id
_entity.type
_entity.pdbx_description
1 polymer ?
#
loop_
_entity_poly.entity_id
_entity_poly.type
_entity_poly.pdbx_seq_one_letter_code
_entity_poly.pdbx_strand_id
1 'polypeptide(L)' 'FFADNESSIRTILKRRLAAGQVFSIAFTQHVEELLLGDERRRVSVEWVPGHEDVAGQEATDRLAKAGTRRAT' A
#
# COMPACT_ATOMS: atom_id res chain seq x y z
N PHE A 1 -3.63 3.23 -5.68
CA PHE A 1 -2.85 3.52 -4.47
C PHE A 1 -1.41 3.75 -4.88
N PHE A 2 -0.76 4.75 -4.30
CA PHE A 2 0.61 5.12 -4.62
C PHE A 2 1.51 4.81 -3.42
N ALA A 3 2.69 4.25 -3.67
CA ALA A 3 3.72 4.06 -2.65
C ALA A 3 5.12 4.22 -3.23
N ASP A 4 6.04 4.69 -2.40
CA ASP A 4 7.46 4.82 -2.70
C ASP A 4 8.27 3.58 -2.31
N ASN A 5 7.76 2.79 -1.36
CA ASN A 5 8.40 1.54 -0.95
C ASN A 5 8.20 0.44 -2.00
N GLU A 6 9.16 0.37 -2.92
CA GLU A 6 9.22 -0.64 -3.97
C GLU A 6 9.12 -2.08 -3.41
N SER A 7 9.73 -2.35 -2.25
CA SER A 7 9.70 -3.69 -1.63
C SER A 7 8.29 -4.09 -1.18
N SER A 8 7.50 -3.13 -0.67
CA SER A 8 6.10 -3.34 -0.30
C SER A 8 5.24 -3.59 -1.53
N ILE A 9 5.41 -2.80 -2.60
CA ILE A 9 4.69 -3.00 -3.87
C ILE A 9 5.01 -4.36 -4.47
N ARG A 10 6.29 -4.73 -4.55
CA ARG A 10 6.70 -6.05 -5.07
C ARG A 10 6.13 -7.20 -4.25
N THR A 11 6.04 -7.02 -2.93
CA THR A 11 5.48 -8.03 -2.03
C THR A 11 3.98 -8.23 -2.29
N ILE A 12 3.22 -7.14 -2.38
CA ILE A 12 1.79 -7.16 -2.71
C ILE A 12 1.55 -7.78 -4.10
N LEU A 13 2.30 -7.34 -5.12
CA LEU A 13 2.13 -7.80 -6.50
C LEU A 13 2.52 -9.27 -6.71
N LYS A 14 3.45 -9.81 -5.91
CA LYS A 14 3.82 -11.23 -5.98
C LYS A 14 2.72 -12.16 -5.45
N ARG A 15 1.70 -11.64 -4.75
CA ARG A 15 0.57 -12.41 -4.18
C ARG A 15 1.00 -13.67 -3.42
N ARG A 16 2.20 -13.67 -2.83
CA ARG A 16 2.73 -14.84 -2.13
C ARG A 16 2.34 -14.77 -0.67
N LEU A 17 1.39 -15.60 -0.26
CA LEU A 17 1.01 -15.77 1.14
C LEU A 17 2.13 -16.55 1.87
N ALA A 18 3.16 -15.85 2.31
CA ALA A 18 4.24 -16.43 3.10
C ALA A 18 4.14 -15.97 4.57
N ALA A 19 4.45 -16.88 5.50
CA ALA A 19 4.56 -16.56 6.92
C ALA A 19 5.58 -15.41 7.10
N GLY A 20 5.18 -14.36 7.81
CA GLY A 20 5.99 -13.13 7.99
C GLY A 20 5.52 -11.91 7.19
N GLN A 21 4.47 -12.02 6.36
CA GLN A 21 3.94 -10.90 5.56
C GLN A 21 2.49 -10.54 5.90
N VAL A 22 2.15 -10.48 7.20
CA VAL A 22 0.79 -10.23 7.70
C VAL A 22 0.08 -9.06 7.01
N PHE A 23 0.77 -7.94 6.81
CA PHE A 23 0.16 -6.76 6.16
C PHE A 23 -0.12 -6.97 4.66
N SER A 24 0.73 -7.72 3.95
CA SER A 24 0.49 -8.06 2.54
C SER A 24 -0.67 -9.05 2.39
N ILE A 25 -0.80 -9.99 3.33
CA ILE A 25 -1.92 -10.93 3.38
C ILE A 25 -3.22 -10.16 3.60
N ALA A 26 -3.28 -9.31 4.63
CA ALA A 26 -4.45 -8.50 4.93
C ALA A 26 -4.83 -7.57 3.77
N PHE A 27 -3.85 -6.91 3.14
CA PHE A 27 -4.09 -6.09 1.94
C PHE A 27 -4.71 -6.91 0.81
N THR A 28 -4.17 -8.10 0.54
CA THR A 28 -4.64 -8.95 -0.55
C THR A 28 -6.08 -9.43 -0.31
N GLN A 29 -6.40 -9.85 0.91
CA GLN A 29 -7.75 -10.26 1.30
C GLN A 29 -8.76 -9.12 1.10
N HIS A 30 -8.41 -7.90 1.52
CA HIS A 30 -9.29 -6.76 1.37
C HIS A 30 -9.50 -6.34 -0.09
N VAL A 31 -8.46 -6.44 -0.92
CA VAL A 31 -8.59 -6.20 -2.36
C VAL A 31 -9.48 -7.26 -3.00
N GLU A 32 -9.34 -8.52 -2.63
CA GLU A 32 -10.18 -9.61 -3.12
C GLU A 32 -11.65 -9.40 -2.75
N GLU A 33 -11.94 -9.06 -1.48
CA GLU A 33 -13.29 -8.70 -1.03
C GLU A 33 -13.89 -7.52 -1.81
N LEU A 34 -13.10 -6.48 -2.06
CA LEU A 34 -13.54 -5.31 -2.81
C LEU A 34 -13.89 -5.66 -4.26
N LEU A 35 -13.12 -6.56 -4.89
CA LEU A 35 -13.30 -6.99 -6.28
C LEU A 35 -14.43 -8.01 -6.45
N LEU A 36 -14.71 -8.84 -5.44
CA LEU A 36 -15.77 -9.87 -5.49
C LEU A 36 -17.19 -9.29 -5.68
N GLY A 37 -17.40 -8.02 -5.34
CA GLY A 37 -18.72 -7.38 -5.38
C GLY A 37 -19.13 -6.71 -6.70
N ASP A 38 -18.21 -6.54 -7.66
CA ASP A 38 -18.49 -5.91 -8.96
C ASP A 38 -17.30 -6.08 -9.92
N GLU A 39 -17.53 -6.76 -11.04
CA GLU A 39 -16.54 -7.08 -12.07
C GLU A 39 -15.94 -5.82 -12.77
N ARG A 40 -16.59 -4.66 -12.63
CA ARG A 40 -16.10 -3.39 -13.19
C ARG A 40 -15.07 -2.71 -12.29
N ARG A 41 -14.96 -3.15 -11.02
CA ARG A 41 -14.00 -2.58 -10.09
C ARG A 41 -12.59 -2.93 -10.52
N ARG A 42 -11.70 -1.95 -10.44
CA ARG A 42 -10.27 -2.11 -10.68
C ARG A 42 -9.52 -1.45 -9.54
N VAL A 43 -8.46 -2.12 -9.11
CA VAL A 43 -7.51 -1.58 -8.13
C VAL A 43 -6.17 -1.42 -8.82
N SER A 44 -5.63 -0.21 -8.86
CA SER A 44 -4.25 0.05 -9.29
C SER A 44 -3.34 0.24 -8.07
N VAL A 45 -2.14 -0.32 -8.17
CA VAL A 45 -1.03 -0.09 -7.23
C VAL A 45 0.13 0.42 -8.06
N GLU A 46 0.56 1.64 -7.79
CA GLU A 46 1.53 2.36 -8.61
C GLU A 46 2.70 2.80 -7.74
N TRP A 47 3.91 2.62 -8.27
CA TRP A 47 5.11 3.13 -7.62
C TRP A 47 5.32 4.60 -7.97
N VAL A 48 5.69 5.41 -6.98
CA VAL A 48 6.03 6.83 -7.16
C VAL A 48 7.37 7.07 -6.47
N PRO A 49 8.30 7.81 -7.09
CA PRO A 49 9.54 8.13 -6.42
C PRO A 49 9.29 8.98 -5.16
N GLY A 50 9.96 8.61 -4.07
CA GLY A 50 9.96 9.38 -2.83
C GLY A 50 10.91 10.58 -2.91
N HIS A 51 10.64 11.63 -2.14
CA HIS A 51 11.49 12.84 -2.04
C HIS A 51 11.66 13.65 -3.34
N GLU A 52 10.73 13.53 -4.28
CA GLU A 52 10.72 14.29 -5.55
C GLU A 52 9.67 15.43 -5.55
N ASP A 53 9.37 16.02 -4.39
CA ASP A 53 8.38 17.12 -4.24
C ASP A 53 6.96 16.79 -4.77
N VAL A 54 6.61 15.50 -4.87
CA VAL A 54 5.26 15.07 -5.26
C VAL A 54 4.31 15.36 -4.10
N ALA A 55 3.59 16.48 -4.18
CA ALA A 55 2.78 17.04 -3.09
C ALA A 55 1.87 16.03 -2.37
N GLY A 56 1.22 15.11 -3.10
CA GLY A 56 0.37 14.08 -2.52
C GLY A 56 1.14 13.00 -1.74
N GLN A 57 2.32 12.61 -2.23
CA GLN A 57 3.17 11.63 -1.57
C GLN A 57 3.79 12.23 -0.30
N GLU A 58 4.23 13.49 -0.37
CA GLU A 58 4.79 14.18 0.79
C GLU A 58 3.77 14.37 1.92
N ALA A 59 2.54 14.73 1.59
CA ALA A 59 1.47 14.83 2.57
C ALA A 59 1.24 13.48 3.28
N THR A 60 1.27 12.39 2.52
CA THR A 60 1.13 11.03 3.03
C THR A 60 2.30 10.64 3.95
N ASP A 61 3.54 10.92 3.54
CA ASP A 61 4.74 10.66 4.35
C ASP A 61 4.75 11.46 5.66
N ARG A 62 4.35 12.75 5.62
CA ARG A 62 4.20 13.58 6.83
C ARG A 62 3.18 12.99 7.81
N LEU A 63 2.03 12.53 7.30
CA LEU A 63 0.99 11.90 8.12
C LEU A 63 1.46 10.57 8.70
N ALA A 64 2.13 9.73 7.92
CA ALA A 64 2.72 8.47 8.40
C ALA A 64 3.72 8.71 9.54
N LYS A 65 4.64 9.68 9.38
CA LYS A 65 5.58 10.10 10.42
C LYS A 65 4.91 10.71 11.66
N ALA A 66 3.76 11.36 11.50
CA ALA A 66 2.99 11.86 12.64
C ALA A 66 2.32 10.73 13.42
N GLY A 67 1.87 9.67 12.74
CA GLY A 67 1.30 8.48 13.36
C GLY A 67 2.29 7.72 14.23
N THR A 68 3.56 7.61 13.80
CA THR A 68 4.61 6.94 14.59
C THR A 68 4.99 7.72 15.85
N ARG A 69 4.85 9.05 15.84
CA ARG A 69 5.10 9.92 17.01
C ARG A 69 4.00 9.90 18.06
N ARG A 70 2.81 9.37 17.75
CA ARG A 70 1.68 9.27 18.69
C ARG A 70 1.56 7.91 19.38
N ALA A 71 2.42 6.95 19.04
CA ALA A 71 2.41 5.59 19.59
C ALA A 71 3.31 5.41 20.84
N THR A 72 3.53 6.48 21.62
CA THR A 72 4.24 6.48 22.91
C THR A 72 3.31 6.86 24.04
#